data_AF-X1J921-F1
#
_entry.id   AF-X1J921-F1
#
_cell.length_a   1.000
_cell.length_b   1.000
_cell.length_c   1.000
_cell.angle_alpha   90.00
_cell.angle_beta   90.00
_cell.angle_gamma   90.00
#
_symmetry.space_group_name_H-M   'P 1'
#
loop_
_entity.id
_entity.type
_entity.pdbx_description
1 polymer ?
#
loop_
_entity_poly.entity_id
_entity_poly.type
_entity_poly.pdbx_seq_one_letter_code
_entity_poly.pdbx_strand_id
1 'polypeptide(L)'
;MSKQSTNIQKAIRDDLQNKIRFKFSKNGCYKYFSHLDIISILSRAVRRARIRVKYSEGFNPRPKMSFGPPTPLGIESHAEYGDIV
;
A
#
# COMPACT_ATOMS: atom_id res chain seq x y z
N MET A 1 -31.01 22.23 -1.94
CA MET A 1 -29.58 22.14 -2.32
C MET A 1 -28.74 21.15 -1.49
N SER A 2 -29.31 20.32 -0.60
CA SER A 2 -28.53 19.50 0.36
C SER A 2 -28.35 18.01 0.02
N LYS A 3 -29.05 17.46 -0.99
CA LYS A 3 -29.06 16.00 -1.26
C LYS A 3 -27.96 15.52 -2.22
N GLN A 4 -27.44 16.40 -3.09
CA GLN A 4 -26.38 16.05 -4.06
C GLN A 4 -25.01 15.90 -3.40
N SER A 5 -24.71 16.72 -2.39
CA SER A 5 -23.44 16.72 -1.65
C SER A 5 -23.21 15.42 -0.88
N THR A 6 -24.28 14.81 -0.35
CA THR A 6 -24.22 13.58 0.45
C THR A 6 -23.87 12.34 -0.38
N ASN A 7 -24.32 12.29 -1.64
CA ASN A 7 -24.05 11.16 -2.55
C ASN A 7 -22.60 11.16 -3.06
N ILE A 8 -22.02 12.33 -3.31
CA ILE A 8 -20.62 12.47 -3.73
C ILE A 8 -19.68 12.03 -2.59
N GLN A 9 -19.96 12.46 -1.36
CA GLN A 9 -19.16 12.04 -0.20
C GLN A 9 -19.23 10.53 0.07
N LYS A 10 -20.40 9.91 -0.14
CA LYS A 10 -20.55 8.46 -0.01
C LYS A 10 -19.75 7.69 -1.06
N ALA A 11 -19.83 8.08 -2.33
CA ALA A 11 -19.08 7.44 -3.41
C ALA A 11 -17.55 7.56 -3.22
N ILE A 12 -17.05 8.72 -2.77
CA ILE A 12 -15.62 8.91 -2.45
C ILE A 12 -15.20 8.04 -1.26
N ARG A 13 -16.07 7.89 -0.26
CA ARG A 13 -15.81 7.06 0.93
C ARG A 13 -15.78 5.56 0.60
N ASP A 14 -16.63 5.12 -0.32
CA ASP A 14 -16.69 3.73 -0.78
C ASP A 14 -15.48 3.40 -1.68
N ASP A 15 -15.03 4.34 -2.53
CA ASP A 15 -13.77 4.23 -3.30
C ASP A 15 -12.54 4.04 -2.39
N LEU A 16 -12.50 4.76 -1.26
CA LEU A 16 -11.46 4.62 -0.22
C LEU A 16 -11.61 3.34 0.63
N GLN A 17 -12.68 2.55 0.52
CA GLN A 17 -12.82 1.27 1.23
C GLN A 17 -12.29 0.08 0.43
N ASN A 18 -11.91 0.28 -0.84
CA ASN A 18 -11.43 -0.79 -1.68
C ASN A 18 -10.03 -1.24 -1.25
N LYS A 19 -9.97 -2.40 -0.60
CA LYS A 19 -8.74 -3.08 -0.24
C LYS A 19 -8.09 -3.66 -1.50
N ILE A 20 -6.90 -3.19 -1.84
CA ILE A 20 -6.14 -3.69 -2.98
C ILE A 20 -5.10 -4.68 -2.48
N ARG A 21 -5.14 -5.91 -3.01
CA ARG A 21 -4.09 -6.92 -2.80
C ARG A 21 -3.10 -6.86 -3.94
N PHE A 22 -1.82 -6.89 -3.61
CA PHE A 22 -0.74 -6.95 -4.59
C PHE A 22 0.23 -8.09 -4.28
N LYS A 23 0.88 -8.57 -5.35
CA LYS A 23 1.95 -9.55 -5.31
C LYS A 23 3.22 -8.90 -5.86
N PHE A 24 4.35 -9.14 -5.22
CA PHE A 24 5.66 -8.71 -5.70
C PHE A 24 6.70 -9.81 -5.49
N SER A 25 7.87 -9.63 -6.11
CA SER A 25 9.00 -10.55 -5.98
C SER A 25 10.28 -9.77 -5.66
N LYS A 26 11.23 -10.45 -5.01
CA LYS A 26 12.58 -9.98 -4.72
C LYS A 26 13.57 -10.96 -5.34
N ASN A 27 14.06 -10.64 -6.53
CA ASN A 27 15.01 -11.48 -7.28
C ASN A 27 16.34 -10.76 -7.48
N GLY A 28 17.44 -11.50 -7.64
CA GLY A 28 18.76 -10.93 -7.87
C GLY A 28 19.16 -9.96 -6.75
N CYS A 29 19.61 -8.76 -7.09
CA CYS A 29 20.05 -7.76 -6.10
C CYS A 29 18.91 -7.27 -5.17
N TYR A 30 17.64 -7.45 -5.53
CA TYR A 30 16.51 -6.99 -4.72
C TYR A 30 16.28 -7.84 -3.46
N LYS A 31 16.89 -9.02 -3.36
CA LYS A 31 16.86 -9.86 -2.14
C LYS A 31 17.58 -9.23 -0.94
N TYR A 32 18.38 -8.20 -1.19
CA TYR A 32 19.08 -7.44 -0.15
C TYR A 32 18.26 -6.25 0.38
N PHE A 33 17.04 -6.02 -0.14
CA PHE A 33 16.15 -5.05 0.48
C PHE A 33 15.54 -5.60 1.76
N SER A 34 15.68 -4.82 2.83
CA SER A 34 14.99 -5.09 4.08
C SER A 34 13.48 -4.90 3.93
N HIS A 35 12.71 -5.39 4.89
CA HIS A 35 11.28 -5.16 4.93
C HIS A 35 10.92 -3.65 4.93
N LEU A 36 11.72 -2.82 5.61
CA LEU A 36 11.50 -1.37 5.68
C LEU A 36 11.81 -0.66 4.35
N ASP A 37 12.80 -1.14 3.60
CA ASP A 37 13.09 -0.64 2.26
C ASP A 37 11.90 -0.88 1.33
N ILE A 38 11.34 -2.09 1.38
CA ILE A 38 10.15 -2.48 0.60
C ILE A 38 8.96 -1.60 0.95
N ILE A 39 8.65 -1.40 2.24
CA ILE A 39 7.57 -0.50 2.67
C ILE A 39 7.78 0.91 2.10
N SER A 40 9.01 1.40 2.14
CA SER A 40 9.35 2.74 1.67
C SER A 40 9.27 2.86 0.14
N ILE A 41 9.68 1.82 -0.60
CA ILE A 41 9.57 1.74 -2.06
C ILE A 41 8.10 1.70 -2.47
N LEU A 42 7.30 0.83 -1.86
CA LEU A 42 5.88 0.68 -2.17
C LEU A 42 5.09 1.95 -1.82
N SER A 43 5.37 2.58 -0.67
CA SER A 43 4.75 3.86 -0.31
C SER A 43 5.00 4.94 -1.36
N ARG A 44 6.23 5.01 -1.90
CA ARG A 44 6.56 5.92 -2.99
C ARG A 44 5.87 5.52 -4.29
N ALA A 45 5.81 4.23 -4.61
CA ALA A 45 5.17 3.73 -5.83
C ALA A 45 3.66 4.06 -5.85
N VAL A 46 2.95 3.80 -4.76
CA VAL A 46 1.53 4.14 -4.58
C VAL A 46 1.29 5.63 -4.77
N ARG A 47 2.12 6.47 -4.14
CA ARG A 47 2.06 7.93 -4.29
C ARG A 47 2.28 8.37 -5.74
N ARG A 48 3.27 7.79 -6.43
CA ARG A 48 3.55 8.09 -7.85
C ARG A 48 2.43 7.62 -8.78
N ALA A 49 1.81 6.49 -8.47
CA ALA A 49 0.70 5.92 -9.25
C ALA A 49 -0.62 6.66 -9.02
N ARG A 50 -0.68 7.64 -8.10
CA ARG A 50 -1.89 8.39 -7.74
C ARG A 50 -3.06 7.48 -7.32
N ILE A 51 -2.74 6.34 -6.73
CA ILE A 51 -3.74 5.43 -6.15
C ILE A 51 -4.30 6.08 -4.90
N ARG A 52 -5.63 6.14 -4.79
CA ARG A 52 -6.33 6.65 -3.61
C ARG A 52 -6.27 5.60 -2.50
N VAL A 53 -5.67 5.95 -1.37
CA VAL A 53 -5.42 5.06 -0.23
C VAL A 53 -5.62 5.81 1.08
N LYS A 54 -5.92 5.11 2.16
CA LYS A 54 -5.93 5.65 3.52
C LYS A 54 -4.52 5.84 4.04
N TYR A 55 -4.36 6.87 4.87
CA TYR A 55 -3.11 7.18 5.55
C TYR A 55 -3.25 6.96 7.06
N SER A 56 -2.12 6.75 7.73
CA SER A 56 -2.03 6.79 9.19
C SER A 56 -2.31 8.20 9.72
N GLU A 57 -2.81 8.27 10.96
CA GLU A 57 -3.24 9.52 11.62
C GLU A 57 -2.13 10.16 12.48
N GLY A 58 -0.90 9.66 12.39
CA GLY A 58 0.25 10.18 13.15
C GLY A 58 0.95 11.36 12.49
N PHE A 59 1.96 11.92 13.18
CA PHE A 59 2.78 13.05 12.71
C PHE A 59 3.50 12.83 11.36
N ASN A 60 3.66 11.57 10.94
CA ASN A 60 4.21 11.20 9.64
C ASN A 60 3.22 10.27 8.92
N PRO A 61 2.24 10.82 8.18
CA PRO A 61 1.24 10.02 7.47
C PRO A 61 1.90 9.08 6.46
N ARG A 62 1.63 7.78 6.61
CA ARG A 62 2.05 6.75 5.65
C ARG A 62 0.82 6.00 5.15
N PRO A 63 0.80 5.53 3.89
CA PRO A 63 -0.27 4.67 3.41
C PRO A 63 -0.46 3.48 4.34
N LYS A 64 -1.71 3.12 4.63
CA LYS A 64 -2.03 1.96 5.47
C LYS A 64 -1.83 0.69 4.66
N MET A 65 -0.71 0.01 4.91
CA MET A 65 -0.35 -1.25 4.28
C MET A 65 -0.20 -2.36 5.31
N SER A 66 -0.54 -3.59 4.93
CA SER A 66 -0.26 -4.79 5.71
C SER A 66 0.43 -5.83 4.84
N PHE A 67 1.41 -6.54 5.38
CA PHE A 67 2.21 -7.51 4.65
C PHE A 67 2.12 -8.89 5.29
N GLY A 68 2.33 -9.92 4.49
CA GLY A 68 2.66 -11.25 5.02
C GLY A 68 4.03 -11.27 5.71
N PRO A 69 4.45 -12.43 6.24
CA PRO A 69 5.77 -12.60 6.82
C PRO A 69 6.87 -12.23 5.81
N PRO A 70 7.83 -11.35 6.18
CA PRO A 70 8.92 -11.00 5.28
C PRO A 70 9.86 -12.20 5.09
N THR A 71 10.44 -12.32 3.91
CA THR A 71 11.54 -13.25 3.68
C THR A 71 12.82 -12.77 4.37
N PRO A 72 13.68 -13.70 4.84
CA PRO A 72 14.99 -13.34 5.39
C PRO A 72 15.85 -12.57 4.40
N LEU A 73 16.71 -11.70 4.91
CA LEU A 73 17.64 -10.93 4.08
C LEU A 73 18.55 -11.87 3.28
N GLY A 74 18.77 -11.56 1.99
CA GLY A 74 19.63 -12.35 1.12
C GLY A 74 18.93 -13.54 0.46
N ILE A 75 17.67 -13.84 0.82
CA ILE A 75 16.87 -14.91 0.23
C ILE A 75 15.95 -14.33 -0.85
N GLU A 76 15.96 -14.96 -2.02
CA GLU A 76 15.05 -14.60 -3.10
C GLU A 76 13.62 -15.01 -2.77
N SER A 77 12.66 -14.19 -3.20
CA SER A 77 11.24 -14.49 -3.09
C SER A 77 10.55 -14.26 -4.42
N HIS A 78 9.81 -15.26 -4.89
CA HIS A 78 9.01 -15.16 -6.11
C HIS A 78 7.57 -14.68 -5.84
N ALA A 79 7.16 -14.66 -4.57
CA ALA A 79 5.80 -14.32 -4.17
C ALA A 79 5.76 -13.80 -2.75
N GLU A 80 5.75 -12.47 -2.62
CA GLU A 80 5.33 -11.78 -1.41
C GLU A 80 4.01 -11.07 -1.66
N TYR A 81 3.18 -11.04 -0.62
CA TYR A 81 1.85 -10.46 -0.68
C TYR A 81 1.70 -9.33 0.32
N GLY A 82 1.02 -8.28 -0.12
CA GLY A 82 0.60 -7.18 0.72
C GLY A 82 -0.79 -6.70 0.34
N ASP A 83 -1.42 -6.03 1.29
CA ASP A 83 -2.68 -5.35 1.11
C ASP A 83 -2.49 -3.86 1.42
N ILE A 84 -3.21 -3.02 0.69
CA ILE A 84 -3.29 -1.58 0.93
C ILE A 84 -4.74 -1.13 0.96
N VAL A 85 -5.04 -0.20 1.86
CA VAL A 85 -6.35 0.41 2.06
C VAL A 85 -6.23 1.92 2.06
#